data_AF-A0A2M7MAQ2-F1
#
_entry.id   AF-A0A2M7MAQ2-F1
#
_cell.length_a   1.000
_cell.length_b   1.000
_cell.length_c   1.000
_cell.angle_alpha   90.00
_cell.angle_beta   90.00
_cell.angle_gamma   90.00
#
_symmetry.space_group_name_H-M   'P 1'
#
loop_
_entity.id
_entity.type
_entity.pdbx_description
1 polymer ?
#
loop_
_entity_poly.entity_id
_entity_poly.type
_entity_poly.pdbx_seq_one_letter_code
_entity_poly.pdbx_strand_id
1 'polypeptide(L)'
;GAYPFYQESLENYPLKLLEVINHTIDVDLTSLFHIDSNKLDKLKKIYIELMQSADLLYSLRGGSGMRAVNKPDKLLLNNPNLFQVLCANPNTGSLRESFFVSQLSYQHQVHYHDQGDFLVNDQYIF
;
A
#
# COMPACT_ATOMS: atom_id res chain seq x y z
N GLY A 1 7.17 -4.59 20.52
CA GLY A 1 7.37 -6.01 20.89
C GLY A 1 7.28 -6.84 19.64
N ALA A 2 8.19 -7.79 19.43
CA ALA A 2 8.08 -8.72 18.31
C ALA A 2 6.86 -9.62 18.53
N TYR A 3 5.91 -9.61 17.59
CA TYR A 3 4.80 -10.56 17.62
C TYR A 3 5.35 -11.95 17.25
N PRO A 4 5.36 -12.94 18.15
CA PRO A 4 6.08 -14.20 17.99
C PRO A 4 5.37 -15.19 17.06
N PHE A 5 4.53 -14.72 16.12
CA PHE A 5 3.74 -15.60 15.24
C PHE A 5 4.60 -16.54 14.39
N TYR A 6 5.86 -16.17 14.13
CA TYR A 6 6.81 -17.02 13.39
C TYR A 6 7.21 -18.28 14.16
N GLN A 7 7.04 -18.28 15.48
CA GLN A 7 7.31 -19.43 16.35
C GLN A 7 6.17 -20.46 16.32
N GLU A 8 4.97 -20.06 15.88
CA GLU A 8 3.79 -20.94 15.84
C GLU A 8 3.61 -21.61 14.47
N SER A 9 3.73 -20.86 13.37
CA SER A 9 3.65 -21.38 12.00
C SER A 9 4.14 -20.33 11.01
N LEU A 10 5.17 -20.68 10.22
CA LEU A 10 5.68 -19.84 9.14
C LEU A 10 4.65 -19.65 8.02
N GLU A 11 3.82 -20.67 7.74
CA GLU A 11 2.79 -20.62 6.70
C GLU A 11 1.67 -19.63 7.05
N ASN A 12 1.24 -19.61 8.32
CA ASN A 12 0.13 -18.76 8.78
C ASN A 12 0.59 -17.37 9.26
N TYR A 13 1.90 -17.14 9.35
CA TYR A 13 2.48 -15.89 9.81
C TYR A 13 1.93 -14.65 9.07
N PRO A 14 1.88 -14.62 7.72
CA PRO A 14 1.42 -13.44 6.99
C PRO A 14 -0.05 -13.12 7.26
N LEU A 15 -0.89 -14.15 7.37
CA LEU A 15 -2.31 -14.01 7.67
C LEU A 15 -2.53 -13.47 9.09
N LYS A 16 -1.88 -14.06 10.10
CA LYS A 16 -1.98 -13.59 11.49
C LYS A 16 -1.45 -12.16 11.66
N LEU A 17 -0.35 -11.82 10.99
CA LEU A 17 0.18 -10.46 11.00
C LEU A 17 -0.83 -9.47 10.41
N LEU A 18 -1.45 -9.82 9.29
CA LEU A 18 -2.48 -9.00 8.66
C LEU A 18 -3.71 -8.82 9.57
N GLU A 19 -4.17 -9.90 10.21
CA GLU A 19 -5.28 -9.84 11.18
C GLU A 19 -4.96 -8.89 12.34
N VAL A 20 -3.76 -8.96 12.90
CA VAL A 20 -3.32 -8.07 13.98
C VAL A 20 -3.21 -6.63 13.53
N ILE A 21 -2.67 -6.36 12.35
CA ILE A 21 -2.59 -5.00 11.79
C ILE A 21 -4.01 -4.43 11.63
N ASN A 22 -4.91 -5.21 11.04
CA ASN A 22 -6.30 -4.79 10.83
C ASN A 22 -7.02 -4.56 12.17
N HIS A 23 -6.88 -5.47 13.14
CA HIS A 23 -7.45 -5.30 14.47
C HIS A 23 -6.89 -4.05 15.18
N THR A 24 -5.57 -3.84 15.09
CA THR A 24 -4.91 -2.68 15.69
C THR A 24 -5.47 -1.38 15.11
N ILE A 25 -5.63 -1.30 13.79
CA ILE A 25 -6.10 -0.07 13.11
C ILE A 25 -7.60 0.15 13.34
N ASP A 26 -8.42 -0.90 13.22
CA ASP A 26 -9.88 -0.78 13.23
C ASP A 26 -10.47 -0.74 14.65
N VAL A 27 -9.83 -1.42 15.61
CA VAL A 27 -10.37 -1.61 16.97
C VAL A 27 -9.49 -0.93 18.03
N ASP A 28 -8.19 -1.20 18.05
CA ASP A 28 -7.35 -0.73 19.16
C ASP A 28 -7.08 0.78 19.07
N LEU A 29 -6.71 1.31 17.91
CA LEU A 29 -6.52 2.75 17.72
C LEU A 29 -7.82 3.53 17.94
N THR A 30 -8.95 2.99 17.49
CA THR A 30 -10.24 3.68 17.66
C THR A 30 -10.66 3.74 19.11
N SER A 31 -10.50 2.64 19.86
CA SER A 31 -10.83 2.57 21.28
C SER A 31 -9.87 3.39 22.16
N LEU A 32 -8.56 3.30 21.94
CA LEU A 32 -7.54 4.01 22.74
C LEU A 32 -7.64 5.53 22.61
N PHE A 33 -7.96 6.03 21.42
CA PHE A 33 -8.04 7.47 21.15
C PHE A 33 -9.48 8.00 21.12
N HIS A 34 -10.47 7.19 21.51
CA HIS A 34 -11.89 7.54 21.47
C HIS A 34 -12.35 8.11 20.12
N ILE A 35 -11.88 7.49 19.03
CA ILE A 35 -12.23 7.89 17.68
C ILE A 35 -13.55 7.23 17.31
N ASP A 36 -14.56 8.06 17.08
CA ASP A 36 -15.86 7.63 16.56
C ASP A 36 -15.71 6.83 15.25
N SER A 37 -16.55 5.81 15.05
CA SER A 37 -16.52 4.96 13.86
C SER A 37 -16.70 5.75 12.55
N ASN A 38 -17.41 6.88 12.59
CA ASN A 38 -17.58 7.78 11.45
C ASN A 38 -16.30 8.52 11.02
N LYS A 39 -15.21 8.45 11.80
CA LYS A 39 -13.90 9.02 11.49
C LYS A 39 -12.87 7.97 11.06
N LEU A 40 -13.23 6.67 11.06
CA LEU A 40 -12.30 5.58 10.73
C LEU A 40 -11.67 5.74 9.34
N ASP A 41 -12.47 6.12 8.34
CA ASP A 41 -11.96 6.37 6.99
C ASP A 41 -10.94 7.52 6.94
N LYS A 42 -11.13 8.55 7.79
CA LYS A 42 -10.19 9.67 7.89
C LYS A 42 -8.90 9.23 8.57
N LEU A 43 -8.97 8.37 9.59
CA LEU A 43 -7.80 7.78 10.24
C LEU A 43 -6.98 6.94 9.24
N LYS A 44 -7.65 6.07 8.46
CA LYS A 44 -6.99 5.25 7.44
C LYS A 44 -6.27 6.11 6.40
N LYS A 45 -6.89 7.21 5.95
CA LYS A 45 -6.25 8.17 5.03
C LYS A 45 -5.00 8.80 5.63
N ILE A 46 -5.08 9.30 6.87
CA ILE A 46 -3.92 9.89 7.57
C ILE A 46 -2.80 8.85 7.71
N TYR A 47 -3.13 7.61 8.04
CA TYR A 47 -2.13 6.55 8.17
C TYR A 47 -1.39 6.28 6.85
N ILE A 48 -2.12 6.22 5.74
CA ILE A 48 -1.53 6.06 4.40
C ILE A 48 -0.65 7.27 4.04
N GLU A 49 -1.11 8.50 4.32
CA GLU A 49 -0.33 9.73 4.10
C GLU A 49 0.97 9.76 4.92
N LEU A 50 0.93 9.28 6.16
CA LEU A 50 2.11 9.13 7.01
C LEU A 50 3.09 8.09 6.45
N MET A 51 2.58 6.95 5.98
CA MET A 51 3.41 5.92 5.34
C MET A 51 4.06 6.40 4.04
N GLN A 52 3.36 7.22 3.26
CA GLN A 52 3.94 7.86 2.08
C GLN A 52 5.05 8.84 2.47
N SER A 53 4.79 9.69 3.47
CA SER A 53 5.76 10.68 3.96
C SER A 53 7.01 10.04 4.58
N ALA A 54 6.90 8.80 5.05
CA ALA A 54 7.99 8.00 5.59
C ALA A 54 8.69 7.13 4.52
N ASP A 55 8.42 7.34 3.23
CA ASP A 55 8.98 6.57 2.12
C ASP A 55 8.75 5.05 2.22
N LEU A 56 7.60 4.63 2.78
CA LEU A 56 7.22 3.22 2.87
C LEU A 56 6.31 2.79 1.72
N LEU A 57 5.43 3.68 1.27
CA LEU A 57 4.43 3.40 0.24
C LEU A 57 4.43 4.45 -0.88
N TYR A 58 4.18 3.99 -2.11
CA TYR A 58 3.63 4.80 -3.18
C TYR A 58 2.10 4.70 -3.18
N SER A 59 1.43 5.79 -3.53
CA SER A 59 -0.02 5.81 -3.83
C SER A 59 -0.25 6.40 -5.20
N LEU A 60 -0.62 5.54 -6.13
CA LEU A 60 -0.79 5.92 -7.52
C LEU A 60 -2.26 6.20 -7.78
N ARG A 61 -2.53 7.42 -8.22
CA ARG A 61 -3.85 7.85 -8.67
C ARG A 61 -4.04 7.56 -10.15
N GLY A 62 -5.29 7.48 -10.58
CA GLY A 62 -5.62 7.38 -12.00
C GLY A 62 -5.27 8.67 -12.72
N GLY A 63 -4.85 8.55 -13.99
CA GLY A 63 -4.57 9.69 -14.85
C GLY A 63 -5.83 10.48 -15.25
N SER A 64 -5.61 11.65 -15.83
CA SER A 64 -6.71 12.55 -16.23
C SER A 64 -7.57 11.90 -17.33
N GLY A 65 -8.88 11.75 -17.09
CA GLY A 65 -9.82 11.12 -18.04
C GLY A 65 -10.19 9.66 -17.74
N MET A 66 -9.51 9.00 -16.80
CA MET A 66 -10.04 7.77 -16.21
C MET A 66 -11.31 8.08 -15.39
N ARG A 67 -12.23 7.12 -15.27
CA ARG A 67 -13.43 7.20 -14.40
C ARG A 67 -13.00 7.35 -12.92
N ALA A 68 -12.56 8.55 -12.57
CA ALA A 68 -11.85 8.91 -11.34
C ALA A 68 -12.72 8.90 -10.08
N VAL A 69 -13.99 8.51 -10.18
CA VAL A 69 -14.95 8.74 -9.10
C VAL A 69 -15.00 7.60 -8.09
N ASN A 70 -14.63 6.36 -8.45
CA ASN A 70 -14.93 5.20 -7.61
C ASN A 70 -13.82 4.15 -7.42
N LYS A 71 -12.63 4.27 -8.03
CA LYS A 71 -11.57 3.26 -7.87
C LYS A 71 -10.51 3.77 -6.89
N PRO A 72 -10.14 2.99 -5.85
CA PRO A 72 -9.13 3.41 -4.88
C PRO A 72 -7.75 3.53 -5.52
N ASP A 73 -6.90 4.35 -4.91
CA ASP A 73 -5.48 4.48 -5.28
C ASP A 73 -4.80 3.10 -5.23
N LYS A 74 -3.91 2.84 -6.20
CA LYS A 74 -3.06 1.64 -6.17
C LYS A 74 -1.91 1.90 -5.19
N LEU A 75 -1.84 1.12 -4.12
CA LEU A 75 -0.77 1.20 -3.13
C LEU A 75 0.34 0.19 -3.44
N LEU A 76 1.58 0.63 -3.41
CA LEU A 76 2.77 -0.19 -3.65
C LEU A 76 3.83 0.10 -2.58
N LEU A 77 4.71 -0.86 -2.27
CA LEU A 77 5.87 -0.59 -1.42
C LEU A 77 6.84 0.32 -2.17
N ASN A 78 7.38 1.33 -1.50
CA ASN A 78 8.28 2.30 -2.12
C ASN A 78 9.60 1.63 -2.57
N ASN A 79 10.13 0.71 -1.75
CA ASN A 79 11.34 -0.02 -2.04
C ASN A 79 11.05 -1.51 -2.32
N PRO A 80 11.37 -2.04 -3.51
CA PRO A 80 11.17 -3.45 -3.86
C PRO A 80 11.87 -4.44 -2.92
N ASN A 81 12.95 -4.03 -2.25
CA ASN A 81 13.64 -4.87 -1.29
C ASN A 81 12.80 -5.13 -0.02
N LEU A 82 11.84 -4.25 0.30
CA LEU A 82 10.93 -4.44 1.43
C LEU A 82 10.07 -5.70 1.28
N PHE A 83 9.79 -6.15 0.06
CA PHE A 83 9.05 -7.40 -0.14
C PHE A 83 9.79 -8.60 0.45
N GLN A 84 11.12 -8.63 0.39
CA GLN A 84 11.91 -9.75 0.96
C GLN A 84 11.84 -9.80 2.49
N VAL A 85 11.54 -8.67 3.12
CA VAL A 85 11.50 -8.53 4.59
C VAL A 85 10.07 -8.63 5.12
N LEU A 86 9.12 -8.01 4.43
CA LEU A 86 7.73 -7.84 4.88
C LEU A 86 6.80 -8.93 4.33
N CYS A 87 7.15 -9.59 3.23
CA CYS A 87 6.30 -10.59 2.59
C CYS A 87 6.98 -11.96 2.61
N ALA A 88 6.34 -12.94 3.26
CA ALA A 88 6.84 -14.32 3.23
C ALA A 88 6.86 -14.90 1.81
N ASN A 89 5.86 -14.54 0.99
CA ASN A 89 5.78 -14.90 -0.42
C ASN A 89 5.53 -13.62 -1.25
N PRO A 90 6.59 -12.94 -1.70
CA PRO A 90 6.46 -11.75 -2.55
C PRO A 90 5.69 -12.03 -3.83
N ASN A 91 4.69 -11.20 -4.15
CA ASN A 91 4.04 -11.26 -5.44
C ASN A 91 4.97 -10.68 -6.51
N THR A 92 5.37 -11.50 -7.50
CA THR A 92 6.29 -11.08 -8.56
C THR A 92 5.74 -9.90 -9.39
N GLY A 93 4.43 -9.81 -9.57
CA GLY A 93 3.79 -8.66 -10.22
C GLY A 93 3.99 -7.39 -9.43
N SER A 94 3.64 -7.40 -8.14
CA SER A 94 3.83 -6.25 -7.24
C SER A 94 5.30 -5.82 -7.11
N LEU A 95 6.24 -6.78 -7.14
CA LEU A 95 7.67 -6.51 -7.18
C LEU A 95 8.08 -5.74 -8.45
N ARG A 96 7.64 -6.20 -9.64
CA ARG A 96 7.94 -5.54 -10.92
C ARG A 96 7.32 -4.15 -10.98
N GLU A 97 6.08 -4.02 -10.54
CA GLU A 97 5.36 -2.76 -10.46
C GLU A 97 6.05 -1.76 -9.54
N SER A 98 6.41 -2.18 -8.32
CA SER A 98 7.12 -1.33 -7.36
C SER A 98 8.50 -0.93 -7.89
N PHE A 99 9.20 -1.84 -8.56
CA PHE A 99 10.46 -1.53 -9.23
C PHE A 99 10.27 -0.47 -10.31
N PHE A 100 9.32 -0.67 -11.23
CA PHE A 100 9.02 0.29 -12.30
C PHE A 100 8.75 1.70 -11.74
N VAL A 101 7.87 1.78 -10.73
CA VAL A 101 7.50 3.04 -10.08
C VAL A 101 8.71 3.67 -9.38
N SER A 102 9.53 2.88 -8.69
CA SER A 102 10.76 3.37 -8.04
C SER A 102 11.77 3.99 -9.02
N GLN A 103 11.82 3.48 -10.26
CA GLN A 103 12.76 3.98 -11.26
C GLN A 103 12.26 5.26 -11.95
N LEU A 104 10.95 5.39 -12.18
CA LEU A 104 10.40 6.49 -12.97
C LEU A 104 9.87 7.66 -12.14
N SER A 105 9.37 7.41 -10.92
CA SER A 105 8.69 8.45 -10.13
C SER A 105 9.58 9.62 -9.71
N TYR A 106 10.90 9.46 -9.80
CA TYR A 106 11.85 10.54 -9.52
C TYR A 106 11.80 11.68 -10.56
N GLN A 107 11.56 11.35 -11.84
CA GLN A 107 11.57 12.32 -12.94
C GLN A 107 10.26 12.39 -13.73
N HIS A 108 9.34 11.46 -13.48
CA HIS A 108 8.13 11.31 -14.26
C HIS A 108 6.91 11.15 -13.37
N GLN A 109 5.79 11.66 -13.86
CA GLN A 109 4.50 11.43 -13.24
C GLN A 109 4.00 10.04 -13.67
N VAL A 110 3.74 9.19 -12.68
CA VAL A 110 3.26 7.82 -12.90
C VAL A 110 1.86 7.69 -12.33
N HIS A 111 0.93 7.28 -13.18
CA HIS A 111 -0.44 6.96 -12.85
C HIS A 111 -0.69 5.47 -13.06
N TYR A 112 -1.63 4.87 -12.33
CA TYR A 112 -2.11 3.55 -12.74
C TYR A 112 -3.01 3.69 -13.97
N HIS A 113 -3.11 2.65 -14.80
CA HIS A 113 -4.01 2.61 -15.96
C HIS A 113 -4.84 1.31 -15.96
N ASP A 114 -5.89 1.20 -16.78
CA ASP A 114 -6.74 0.00 -16.88
C ASP A 114 -6.42 -0.89 -18.09
N GLN A 115 -6.00 -0.28 -19.20
CA GLN A 115 -5.50 -1.00 -20.40
C GLN A 115 -4.00 -1.37 -20.34
N GLY A 116 -3.33 -1.03 -19.23
CA GLY A 116 -1.93 -1.33 -18.93
C GLY A 116 -1.70 -1.21 -17.41
N ASP A 117 -0.49 -1.45 -16.94
CA ASP A 117 -0.15 -1.28 -15.53
C ASP A 117 -0.02 0.20 -15.17
N PHE A 118 0.58 1.02 -16.06
CA PHE A 118 0.89 2.42 -15.79
C PHE A 118 0.69 3.36 -16.97
N LEU A 119 0.32 4.61 -16.68
CA LEU A 119 0.34 5.75 -17.59
C LEU A 119 1.42 6.72 -17.11
N VAL A 120 2.41 7.00 -17.97
CA VAL A 120 3.56 7.85 -17.65
C VAL A 120 3.44 9.18 -18.40
N ASN A 121 3.51 10.29 -17.66
CA ASN A 121 3.38 11.67 -18.14
C ASN A 121 2.13 11.88 -19.01
N ASP A 122 1.02 11.19 -18.69
CA ASP A 122 -0.23 11.18 -19.46
C ASP A 122 -0.07 10.86 -20.97
N GLN A 123 1.03 10.20 -21.35
CA GLN A 123 1.38 10.00 -22.76
C GLN A 123 1.64 8.53 -23.11
N TYR A 124 2.33 7.78 -22.25
CA TYR A 124 2.78 6.43 -22.54
C TYR A 124 2.11 5.42 -21.62
N ILE A 125 1.47 4.40 -22.21
CA ILE A 125 0.90 3.27 -21.46
C ILE A 125 1.91 2.12 -21.48
N PHE A 126 2.20 1.58 -20.31
CA PHE A 126 3.05 0.41 -20.09
C PHE A 126 2.23 -0.71 -19.44
#